data_AF-A0A952D1I8-F1
#
_entry.id   AF-A0A952D1I8-F1
#
_cell.length_a   1.000
_cell.length_b   1.000
_cell.length_c   1.000
_cell.angle_alpha   90.00
_cell.angle_beta   90.00
_cell.angle_gamma   90.00
#
_symmetry.space_group_name_H-M   'P 1'
#
loop_
_entity.id
_entity.type
_entity.pdbx_description
1 polymer ?
#
loop_
_entity_poly.entity_id
_entity_poly.type
_entity_poly.pdbx_seq_one_letter_code
_entity_poly.pdbx_strand_id
1 'polypeptide(L)'
;MTPRERVVAAARGGVVEGRVTAGRTDADLIVCATTKGLARSGDRMQVVEVLNPYGRAKAQGLDLNALLAEDPAQGGSELERLAAETRAEIAHALESGADGVFYRVVGAAPDASTPMEYGGHHLEVDRAILAEFEDAFNVLFVEGADPYLDFVSDLPARFFGWEVDRSPMTVGEVRSLRQGALIAAHPDADIVLDLASAPLFAREPVDAHA
;
A
#
# COMPACT_ATOMS: atom_id res chain seq x y z
N MET A 1 -18.80 -10.04 16.70
CA MET A 1 -17.45 -10.04 16.12
C MET A 1 -16.72 -8.79 16.58
N THR A 2 -15.48 -8.92 17.04
CA THR A 2 -14.60 -7.77 17.30
C THR A 2 -14.23 -7.07 15.97
N PRO A 3 -13.77 -5.81 15.99
CA PRO A 3 -13.25 -5.14 14.80
C PRO A 3 -12.20 -5.97 14.03
N ARG A 4 -11.24 -6.55 14.75
CA ARG A 4 -10.23 -7.47 14.19
C ARG A 4 -10.86 -8.68 13.51
N GLU A 5 -11.84 -9.33 14.14
CA GLU A 5 -12.54 -10.48 13.54
C GLU A 5 -13.29 -10.09 12.26
N ARG A 6 -13.85 -8.88 12.20
CA ARG A 6 -14.48 -8.35 10.98
C ARG A 6 -13.49 -8.22 9.83
N VAL A 7 -12.31 -7.64 10.08
CA VAL A 7 -11.26 -7.49 9.05
C VAL A 7 -10.79 -8.85 8.56
N VAL A 8 -10.56 -9.82 9.46
CA VAL A 8 -10.14 -11.18 9.09
C VAL A 8 -11.22 -11.92 8.30
N ALA A 9 -12.50 -11.72 8.64
CA ALA A 9 -13.61 -12.30 7.89
C ALA A 9 -13.73 -11.69 6.48
N ALA A 10 -13.61 -10.36 6.36
CA ALA A 10 -13.58 -9.67 5.06
C ALA A 10 -12.43 -10.17 4.18
N ALA A 11 -11.24 -10.37 4.75
CA ALA A 11 -10.07 -10.93 4.06
C ALA A 11 -10.32 -12.31 3.41
N ARG A 12 -11.30 -13.06 3.93
CA ARG A 12 -11.64 -14.43 3.51
C ARG A 12 -12.90 -14.48 2.64
N GLY A 13 -13.46 -13.33 2.26
CA GLY A 13 -14.74 -13.25 1.55
C GLY A 13 -15.94 -13.71 2.40
N GLY A 14 -15.80 -13.68 3.73
CA GLY A 14 -16.87 -14.05 4.65
C GLY A 14 -17.95 -12.97 4.78
N VAL A 15 -19.13 -13.37 5.24
CA VAL A 15 -20.21 -12.42 5.58
C VAL A 15 -19.86 -11.70 6.87
N VAL A 16 -19.91 -10.37 6.86
CA VAL A 16 -19.65 -9.52 8.02
C VAL A 16 -20.90 -8.70 8.34
N GLU A 17 -21.26 -8.61 9.62
CA GLU A 17 -22.32 -7.70 10.05
C GLU A 17 -21.80 -6.25 10.04
N GLY A 18 -22.47 -5.41 9.25
CA GLY A 18 -22.10 -4.00 9.09
C GLY A 18 -20.96 -3.78 8.10
N ARG A 19 -20.54 -2.52 7.97
CA ARG A 19 -19.46 -2.11 7.08
C ARG A 19 -18.12 -2.17 7.81
N VAL A 20 -17.14 -2.85 7.20
CA VAL A 20 -15.75 -2.84 7.68
C VAL A 20 -15.07 -1.57 7.18
N THR A 21 -14.37 -0.87 8.06
CA THR A 21 -13.72 0.41 7.73
C THR A 21 -12.21 0.35 7.92
N ALA A 22 -11.48 1.14 7.13
CA ALA A 22 -10.06 1.39 7.29
C ALA A 22 -9.78 2.89 7.34
N GLY A 23 -8.82 3.34 8.14
CA GLY A 23 -8.47 4.76 8.28
C GLY A 23 -7.40 5.01 9.35
N ARG A 24 -7.06 6.28 9.59
CA ARG A 24 -6.08 6.67 10.62
C ARG A 24 -6.63 6.54 12.05
N THR A 25 -7.92 6.80 12.21
CA THR A 25 -8.59 6.85 13.51
C THR A 25 -9.97 6.24 13.41
N ASP A 26 -10.44 5.68 14.51
CA ASP A 26 -11.79 5.12 14.65
C ASP A 26 -12.25 4.13 13.55
N ALA A 27 -11.31 3.37 12.96
CA ALA A 27 -11.61 2.31 11.98
C ALA A 27 -11.39 0.89 12.51
N ASP A 28 -11.93 -0.12 11.82
CA ASP A 28 -11.68 -1.54 12.15
C ASP A 28 -10.23 -1.95 11.86
N LEU A 29 -9.71 -1.45 10.73
CA LEU A 29 -8.32 -1.50 10.32
C LEU A 29 -7.70 -0.10 10.47
N ILE A 30 -6.83 0.07 11.45
CA ILE A 30 -6.09 1.30 11.66
C ILE A 30 -4.81 1.27 10.82
N VAL A 31 -4.61 2.30 10.01
CA VAL A 31 -3.38 2.50 9.23
C VAL A 31 -2.50 3.50 9.96
N CYS A 32 -1.44 3.02 10.60
CA CYS A 32 -0.45 3.83 11.29
C CYS A 32 0.58 4.39 10.30
N ALA A 33 0.93 5.67 10.41
CA ALA A 33 1.94 6.27 9.53
C ALA A 33 3.36 5.76 9.82
N THR A 34 3.62 5.38 11.07
CA THR A 34 4.90 4.83 11.54
C THR A 34 4.66 3.86 12.69
N THR A 35 5.69 3.11 13.07
CA THR A 35 5.67 2.22 14.25
C THR A 35 5.38 2.93 15.57
N LYS A 36 5.66 4.24 15.67
CA LYS A 36 5.30 5.05 16.86
C LYS A 36 3.80 5.17 17.08
N GLY A 37 3.00 5.01 16.02
CA GLY A 37 1.55 5.05 16.07
C GLY A 37 0.91 3.74 16.53
N LEU A 38 1.68 2.67 16.70
CA LEU A 38 1.16 1.38 17.14
C LEU A 38 0.75 1.43 18.62
N ALA A 39 -0.50 1.09 18.91
CA ALA A 39 -0.97 0.85 20.27
C ALA A 39 -0.73 -0.61 20.66
N ARG A 40 -0.19 -0.83 21.87
CA ARG A 40 0.23 -2.17 22.34
C ARG A 40 -0.91 -3.17 22.61
N SER A 41 -2.16 -2.74 22.61
CA SER A 41 -3.29 -3.63 22.91
C SER A 41 -4.60 -2.99 22.50
N GLY A 42 -5.31 -3.63 21.57
CA GLY A 42 -6.67 -3.28 21.20
C GLY A 42 -7.30 -4.35 20.32
N ASP A 43 -8.63 -4.43 20.34
CA ASP A 43 -9.41 -5.36 19.50
C ASP A 43 -9.43 -4.95 18.01
N ARG A 44 -8.64 -3.95 17.62
CA ARG A 44 -8.53 -3.44 16.26
C ARG A 44 -7.27 -3.97 15.61
N MET A 45 -7.31 -4.11 14.29
CA MET A 45 -6.14 -4.45 13.51
C MET A 45 -5.35 -3.19 13.21
N GLN A 46 -4.03 -3.23 13.37
CA GLN A 46 -3.14 -2.10 13.13
C GLN A 46 -2.07 -2.49 12.12
N VAL A 47 -2.00 -1.77 11.01
CA VAL A 47 -0.96 -1.93 9.99
C VAL A 47 -0.12 -0.68 9.90
N VAL A 48 1.16 -0.84 9.56
CA VAL A 48 2.04 0.30 9.30
C VAL A 48 2.10 0.56 7.81
N GLU A 49 1.93 1.80 7.42
CA GLU A 49 2.11 2.24 6.05
C GLU A 49 3.58 2.23 5.66
N VAL A 50 3.88 1.61 4.53
CA VAL A 50 5.23 1.56 3.96
C VAL A 50 5.17 1.93 2.49
N LEU A 51 6.00 2.90 2.09
CA LEU A 51 6.16 3.27 0.69
C LEU A 51 6.97 2.21 -0.08
N ASN A 52 6.57 1.99 -1.33
CA ASN A 52 7.37 1.26 -2.29
C ASN A 52 8.68 2.00 -2.65
N PRO A 53 9.66 1.34 -3.31
CA PRO A 53 10.96 1.94 -3.64
C PRO A 53 10.83 3.23 -4.45
N TYR A 54 9.95 3.28 -5.46
CA TYR A 54 9.71 4.49 -6.25
C TYR A 54 9.17 5.64 -5.37
N GLY A 55 8.18 5.36 -4.52
CA GLY A 55 7.63 6.33 -3.58
C GLY A 55 8.67 6.87 -2.61
N ARG A 56 9.62 6.03 -2.15
CA ARG A 56 10.76 6.47 -1.34
C ARG A 56 11.71 7.38 -2.11
N ALA A 57 12.05 7.05 -3.35
CA ALA A 57 12.86 7.91 -4.21
C ALA A 57 12.24 9.31 -4.34
N LYS A 58 10.96 9.36 -4.73
CA LYS A 58 10.20 10.61 -4.86
C LYS A 58 10.17 11.41 -3.54
N ALA A 59 9.98 10.73 -2.42
CA ALA A 59 10.03 11.29 -1.08
C ALA A 59 11.39 11.90 -0.71
N GLN A 60 12.49 11.37 -1.26
CA GLN A 60 13.86 11.86 -1.08
C GLN A 60 14.24 12.94 -2.12
N GLY A 61 13.30 13.32 -3.00
CA GLY A 61 13.57 14.26 -4.09
C GLY A 61 14.39 13.67 -5.24
N LEU A 62 14.48 12.34 -5.32
CA LEU A 62 15.20 11.63 -6.37
C LEU A 62 14.24 11.28 -7.51
N ASP A 63 14.58 11.73 -8.72
CA ASP A 63 13.96 11.25 -9.96
C ASP A 63 14.64 9.94 -10.40
N LEU A 64 14.12 8.83 -9.87
CA LEU A 64 14.69 7.50 -10.10
C LEU A 64 14.58 7.06 -11.57
N ASN A 65 13.54 7.49 -12.29
CA ASN A 65 13.38 7.14 -13.71
C ASN A 65 14.40 7.88 -14.57
N ALA A 66 14.62 9.18 -14.30
CA ALA A 66 15.68 9.91 -14.97
C ALA A 66 17.05 9.27 -14.72
N LEU A 67 17.35 8.88 -13.47
CA LEU A 67 18.60 8.22 -13.13
C LEU A 67 18.76 6.87 -13.85
N LEU A 68 17.72 6.04 -13.90
CA LEU A 68 17.72 4.75 -14.62
C LEU A 68 17.92 4.93 -16.13
N ALA A 69 17.43 6.02 -16.72
CA ALA A 69 17.59 6.32 -18.13
C ALA A 69 19.00 6.85 -18.46
N GLU A 70 19.54 7.73 -17.62
CA GLU A 70 20.83 8.41 -17.84
C GLU A 70 22.04 7.52 -17.46
N ASP A 71 21.96 6.83 -16.32
CA ASP A 71 22.97 5.90 -15.84
C ASP A 71 22.30 4.63 -15.28
N PRO A 72 22.03 3.63 -16.15
CA PRO A 72 21.34 2.40 -15.73
C PRO A 72 22.04 1.64 -14.59
N ALA A 73 23.38 1.72 -14.50
CA ALA A 73 24.12 1.02 -13.46
C ALA A 73 23.93 1.71 -12.10
N GLN A 74 24.04 3.05 -12.08
CA GLN A 74 23.78 3.83 -10.87
C GLN A 74 22.30 3.76 -10.49
N GLY A 75 21.38 3.90 -11.45
CA GLY A 75 19.94 3.80 -11.21
C GLY A 75 19.52 2.43 -10.68
N GLY A 76 20.09 1.35 -11.22
CA GLY A 76 19.87 0.00 -10.70
C GLY A 76 20.36 -0.17 -9.26
N SER A 77 21.57 0.30 -8.98
CA SER A 77 22.15 0.27 -7.63
C SER A 77 21.30 1.06 -6.62
N GLU A 78 20.75 2.19 -7.05
CA GLU A 78 19.92 3.05 -6.21
C GLU A 78 18.52 2.46 -5.98
N LEU A 79 17.92 1.84 -6.99
CA LEU A 79 16.68 1.08 -6.85
C LEU A 79 16.87 -0.10 -5.88
N GLU A 80 17.98 -0.83 -5.96
CA GLU A 80 18.31 -1.92 -5.03
C GLU A 80 18.45 -1.41 -3.59
N ARG A 81 19.13 -0.27 -3.40
CA ARG A 81 19.25 0.39 -2.09
C ARG A 81 17.88 0.74 -1.51
N LEU A 82 17.02 1.39 -2.30
CA LEU A 82 15.66 1.76 -1.88
C LEU A 82 14.79 0.53 -1.59
N ALA A 83 14.96 -0.54 -2.36
CA ALA A 83 14.28 -1.82 -2.13
C ALA A 83 14.75 -2.48 -0.82
N ALA A 84 16.04 -2.41 -0.49
CA ALA A 84 16.55 -2.89 0.80
C ALA A 84 16.00 -2.06 1.97
N GLU A 85 15.89 -0.74 1.83
CA GLU A 85 15.27 0.14 2.83
C GLU A 85 13.79 -0.17 3.03
N THR A 86 13.05 -0.42 1.95
CA THR A 86 11.64 -0.84 2.02
C THR A 86 11.49 -2.13 2.82
N ARG A 87 12.33 -3.15 2.56
CA ARG A 87 12.32 -4.40 3.31
C ARG A 87 12.65 -4.19 4.78
N ALA A 88 13.66 -3.36 5.08
CA ALA A 88 14.04 -3.07 6.45
C ALA A 88 12.91 -2.39 7.23
N GLU A 89 12.15 -1.48 6.60
CA GLU A 89 11.00 -0.84 7.25
C GLU A 89 9.84 -1.82 7.47
N ILE A 90 9.57 -2.70 6.50
CA ILE A 90 8.57 -3.78 6.65
C ILE A 90 8.94 -4.68 7.83
N ALA A 91 10.18 -5.16 7.87
CA ALA A 91 10.66 -6.00 8.96
C ALA A 91 10.52 -5.28 10.31
N HIS A 92 10.97 -4.02 10.38
CA HIS A 92 10.86 -3.21 11.60
C HIS A 92 9.41 -3.01 12.04
N ALA A 93 8.47 -2.81 11.10
CA ALA A 93 7.06 -2.68 11.42
C ALA A 93 6.48 -3.94 12.05
N LEU A 94 6.76 -5.10 11.46
CA LEU A 94 6.30 -6.40 11.95
C LEU A 94 6.93 -6.73 13.33
N GLU A 95 8.23 -6.50 13.50
CA GLU A 95 8.95 -6.69 14.77
C GLU A 95 8.43 -5.76 15.88
N SER A 96 7.93 -4.58 15.50
CA SER A 96 7.33 -3.61 16.44
C SER A 96 5.90 -3.98 16.85
N GLY A 97 5.35 -5.08 16.33
CA GLY A 97 4.04 -5.60 16.69
C GLY A 97 2.89 -5.10 15.80
N ALA A 98 3.18 -4.58 14.60
CA ALA A 98 2.14 -4.37 13.61
C ALA A 98 1.49 -5.72 13.23
N ASP A 99 0.18 -5.72 13.00
CA ASP A 99 -0.51 -6.91 12.48
C ASP A 99 -0.13 -7.19 11.03
N GLY A 100 0.38 -6.17 10.32
CA GLY A 100 0.71 -6.22 8.91
C GLY A 100 1.20 -4.89 8.34
N VAL A 101 1.26 -4.82 7.02
CA VAL A 101 1.76 -3.65 6.29
C VAL A 101 0.69 -3.12 5.32
N PHE A 102 0.55 -1.81 5.28
CA PHE A 102 -0.16 -1.10 4.21
C PHE A 102 0.88 -0.62 3.19
N TYR A 103 1.14 -1.46 2.19
CA TYR A 103 2.13 -1.24 1.15
C TYR A 103 1.59 -0.27 0.10
N ARG A 104 2.09 0.96 0.15
CA ARG A 104 1.64 2.04 -0.73
C ARG A 104 2.53 2.11 -1.97
N VAL A 105 1.92 1.79 -3.11
CA VAL A 105 2.54 1.89 -4.42
C VAL A 105 2.34 3.28 -4.98
N VAL A 106 3.47 3.97 -5.21
CA VAL A 106 3.55 5.20 -5.99
C VAL A 106 4.29 4.86 -7.29
N GLY A 107 3.96 5.57 -8.37
CA GLY A 107 4.63 5.39 -9.66
C GLY A 107 3.82 4.60 -10.68
N ALA A 108 2.84 3.80 -10.24
CA ALA A 108 1.99 2.99 -11.11
C ALA A 108 0.84 3.79 -11.77
N ALA A 109 1.11 5.03 -12.18
CA ALA A 109 0.12 5.93 -12.77
C ALA A 109 0.79 6.95 -13.73
N PRO A 110 0.08 7.44 -14.75
CA PRO A 110 0.59 8.40 -15.74
C PRO A 110 1.14 9.72 -15.18
N ASP A 111 0.72 10.11 -13.98
CA ASP A 111 1.19 11.33 -13.31
C ASP A 111 2.59 11.17 -12.69
N ALA A 112 3.15 9.95 -12.69
CA ALA A 112 4.43 9.63 -12.07
C ALA A 112 5.40 8.90 -13.01
N SER A 113 4.93 7.95 -13.81
CA SER A 113 5.76 7.26 -14.80
C SER A 113 4.94 6.78 -15.98
N THR A 114 5.60 6.32 -17.04
CA THR A 114 4.95 5.58 -18.13
C THR A 114 4.75 4.11 -17.75
N PRO A 115 3.83 3.37 -18.41
CA PRO A 115 3.67 1.93 -18.16
C PRO A 115 4.97 1.14 -18.43
N MET A 116 5.78 1.61 -19.39
CA MET A 116 7.04 0.98 -19.77
C MET A 116 8.12 1.18 -18.69
N GLU A 117 8.20 2.36 -18.08
CA GLU A 117 9.12 2.61 -16.96
C GLU A 117 8.70 1.83 -15.73
N TYR A 118 7.41 1.88 -15.36
CA TYR A 118 6.91 1.14 -14.21
C TYR A 118 7.08 -0.37 -14.38
N GLY A 119 6.60 -0.91 -15.50
CA GLY A 119 6.71 -2.33 -15.81
C GLY A 119 8.16 -2.80 -16.01
N GLY A 120 9.02 -1.96 -16.56
CA GLY A 120 10.41 -2.30 -16.87
C GLY A 120 11.35 -2.28 -15.67
N HIS A 121 11.10 -1.41 -14.68
CA HIS A 121 12.02 -1.20 -13.57
C HIS A 121 11.42 -1.55 -12.20
N HIS A 122 10.15 -1.21 -11.96
CA HIS A 122 9.60 -1.15 -10.60
C HIS A 122 8.70 -2.35 -10.27
N LEU A 123 7.91 -2.83 -11.24
CA LEU A 123 6.89 -3.86 -11.02
C LEU A 123 7.45 -5.14 -10.39
N GLU A 124 8.55 -5.67 -10.95
CA GLU A 124 9.14 -6.91 -10.44
C GLU A 124 9.84 -6.73 -9.08
N VAL A 125 10.32 -5.51 -8.79
CA VAL A 125 10.86 -5.19 -7.45
C VAL A 125 9.74 -5.19 -6.42
N ASP A 126 8.60 -4.56 -6.74
CA ASP A 126 7.41 -4.57 -5.89
C ASP A 126 6.88 -5.99 -5.67
N ARG A 127 6.82 -6.80 -6.74
CA ARG A 127 6.45 -8.21 -6.67
C ARG A 127 7.35 -9.00 -5.73
N ALA A 128 8.68 -8.84 -5.87
CA ALA A 128 9.66 -9.54 -5.04
C ALA A 128 9.52 -9.14 -3.56
N ILE A 129 9.38 -7.84 -3.28
CA ILE A 129 9.19 -7.34 -1.92
C ILE A 129 7.91 -7.92 -1.32
N LEU A 130 6.77 -7.81 -2.00
CA LEU A 130 5.48 -8.30 -1.51
C LEU A 130 5.46 -9.82 -1.27
N ALA A 131 6.15 -10.59 -2.12
CA ALA A 131 6.27 -12.05 -1.96
C ALA A 131 7.00 -12.46 -0.68
N GLU A 132 7.95 -11.63 -0.18
CA GLU A 132 8.70 -11.94 1.05
C GLU A 132 7.85 -11.89 2.32
N PHE A 133 6.66 -11.27 2.27
CA PHE A 133 5.74 -11.17 3.42
C PHE A 133 4.29 -11.51 3.04
N GLU A 134 4.09 -12.35 2.03
CA GLU A 134 2.74 -12.76 1.59
C GLU A 134 1.94 -13.50 2.69
N ASP A 135 2.64 -14.17 3.61
CA ASP A 135 2.04 -14.85 4.76
C ASP A 135 1.56 -13.87 5.85
N ALA A 136 2.13 -12.66 5.90
CA ALA A 136 1.70 -11.62 6.82
C ALA A 136 0.39 -10.97 6.34
N PHE A 137 -0.29 -10.23 7.21
CA PHE A 137 -1.38 -9.38 6.75
C PHE A 137 -0.78 -8.26 5.89
N ASN A 138 -1.27 -8.08 4.66
CA ASN A 138 -0.83 -6.99 3.80
C ASN A 138 -1.98 -6.38 3.00
N VAL A 139 -1.84 -5.08 2.77
CA VAL A 139 -2.69 -4.30 1.88
C VAL A 139 -1.80 -3.70 0.81
N LEU A 140 -2.09 -3.95 -0.45
CA LEU A 140 -1.52 -3.22 -1.57
C LEU A 140 -2.43 -2.04 -1.89
N PHE A 141 -1.92 -0.81 -1.82
CA PHE A 141 -2.69 0.38 -2.17
C PHE A 141 -1.98 1.19 -3.25
N VAL A 142 -2.65 1.38 -4.38
CA VAL A 142 -2.12 2.10 -5.54
C VAL A 142 -2.54 3.57 -5.51
N GLU A 143 -1.57 4.45 -5.36
CA GLU A 143 -1.74 5.91 -5.39
C GLU A 143 -1.56 6.45 -6.82
N GLY A 144 -2.44 7.34 -7.26
CA GLY A 144 -2.33 8.00 -8.55
C GLY A 144 -3.67 8.14 -9.27
N ALA A 145 -3.72 9.08 -10.23
CA ALA A 145 -4.84 9.17 -11.15
C ALA A 145 -4.66 8.20 -12.32
N ASP A 146 -5.73 7.52 -12.72
CA ASP A 146 -5.74 6.52 -13.79
C ASP A 146 -4.63 5.45 -13.61
N PRO A 147 -4.58 4.77 -12.44
CA PRO A 147 -3.51 3.82 -12.15
C PRO A 147 -3.53 2.61 -13.09
N TYR A 148 -2.36 2.02 -13.31
CA TYR A 148 -2.14 0.85 -14.16
C TYR A 148 -2.66 -0.44 -13.52
N LEU A 149 -3.95 -0.50 -13.16
CA LEU A 149 -4.52 -1.60 -12.37
C LEU A 149 -4.36 -2.96 -13.03
N ASP A 150 -4.37 -3.04 -14.36
CA ASP A 150 -4.10 -4.29 -15.10
C ASP A 150 -2.68 -4.83 -14.83
N PHE A 151 -1.70 -3.97 -14.53
CA PHE A 151 -0.32 -4.34 -14.26
C PHE A 151 -0.06 -4.72 -12.81
N VAL A 152 -0.77 -4.08 -11.87
CA VAL A 152 -0.49 -4.21 -10.43
C VAL A 152 -1.53 -5.06 -9.69
N SER A 153 -2.65 -5.41 -10.34
CA SER A 153 -3.70 -6.23 -9.72
C SER A 153 -3.28 -7.67 -9.44
N ASP A 154 -2.24 -8.16 -10.10
CA ASP A 154 -1.68 -9.51 -9.93
C ASP A 154 -0.57 -9.58 -8.87
N LEU A 155 -0.16 -8.43 -8.31
CA LEU A 155 0.84 -8.38 -7.26
C LEU A 155 0.33 -9.10 -6.00
N PRO A 156 1.20 -9.85 -5.30
CA PRO A 156 0.80 -10.68 -4.17
C PRO A 156 0.38 -9.80 -3.00
N ALA A 157 -0.93 -9.74 -2.76
CA ALA A 157 -1.49 -9.03 -1.61
C ALA A 157 -2.86 -9.60 -1.24
N ARG A 158 -3.15 -9.64 0.06
CA ARG A 158 -4.42 -10.10 0.62
C ARG A 158 -5.55 -9.12 0.34
N PHE A 159 -5.23 -7.82 0.41
CA PHE A 159 -6.14 -6.74 0.05
C PHE A 159 -5.57 -5.89 -1.07
N PHE A 160 -6.45 -5.44 -1.95
CA PHE A 160 -6.09 -4.55 -3.04
C PHE A 160 -6.92 -3.28 -3.00
N GLY A 161 -6.25 -2.15 -3.02
CA GLY A 161 -6.87 -0.84 -3.01
C GLY A 161 -6.26 0.13 -3.98
N TRP A 162 -7.02 1.15 -4.31
CA TRP A 162 -6.62 2.24 -5.17
C TRP A 162 -7.45 3.49 -4.87
N GLU A 163 -7.01 4.64 -5.38
CA GLU A 163 -7.79 5.87 -5.36
C GLU A 163 -8.96 5.79 -6.35
N VAL A 164 -10.05 5.14 -5.93
CA VAL A 164 -11.24 4.89 -6.75
C VAL A 164 -11.81 6.13 -7.43
N ASP A 165 -11.85 7.27 -6.74
CA ASP A 165 -12.37 8.53 -7.30
C ASP A 165 -11.45 9.15 -8.37
N ARG A 166 -10.21 8.68 -8.46
CA ARG A 166 -9.21 9.12 -9.44
C ARG A 166 -8.96 8.09 -10.54
N SER A 167 -9.69 6.99 -10.55
CA SER A 167 -9.57 5.92 -11.55
C SER A 167 -10.81 5.86 -12.44
N PRO A 168 -10.67 5.52 -13.72
CA PRO A 168 -11.84 5.20 -14.56
C PRO A 168 -12.47 3.84 -14.18
N MET A 169 -11.76 3.00 -13.43
CA MET A 169 -12.23 1.66 -13.06
C MET A 169 -13.05 1.67 -11.77
N THR A 170 -14.22 1.06 -11.86
CA THR A 170 -15.13 0.82 -10.73
C THR A 170 -14.68 -0.36 -9.88
N VAL A 171 -15.24 -0.46 -8.67
CA VAL A 171 -15.01 -1.63 -7.79
C VAL A 171 -15.43 -2.94 -8.45
N GLY A 172 -16.53 -2.95 -9.21
CA GLY A 172 -17.01 -4.15 -9.90
C GLY A 172 -16.07 -4.63 -11.01
N GLU A 173 -15.45 -3.70 -11.75
CA GLU A 173 -14.47 -4.03 -12.79
C GLU A 173 -13.19 -4.61 -12.16
N VAL A 174 -12.63 -3.96 -11.13
CA VAL A 174 -11.43 -4.48 -10.44
C VAL A 174 -11.71 -5.84 -9.78
N ARG A 175 -12.91 -6.05 -9.23
CA ARG A 175 -13.33 -7.36 -8.68
C ARG A 175 -13.36 -8.45 -9.75
N SER A 176 -13.56 -8.09 -11.01
CA SER A 176 -13.52 -9.03 -12.14
C SER A 176 -12.10 -9.34 -12.59
N LEU A 177 -11.14 -8.45 -12.33
CA LEU A 177 -9.72 -8.62 -12.69
C LEU A 177 -8.94 -9.50 -11.72
N ARG A 178 -9.26 -9.43 -10.41
CA ARG A 178 -8.49 -10.15 -9.39
C ARG A 178 -9.35 -10.81 -8.33
N GLN A 179 -8.77 -11.82 -7.72
CA GLN A 179 -9.30 -12.44 -6.51
C GLN A 179 -8.79 -11.69 -5.26
N GLY A 180 -9.50 -11.89 -4.15
CA GLY A 180 -9.18 -11.26 -2.86
C GLY A 180 -10.10 -10.08 -2.54
N ALA A 181 -9.86 -9.49 -1.36
CA ALA A 181 -10.70 -8.43 -0.84
C ALA A 181 -10.25 -7.06 -1.35
N LEU A 182 -11.21 -6.19 -1.63
CA LEU A 182 -10.97 -4.84 -2.13
C LEU A 182 -11.12 -3.81 -1.00
N ILE A 183 -10.21 -2.83 -0.99
CA ILE A 183 -10.21 -1.70 -0.05
C ILE A 183 -10.19 -0.39 -0.82
N ALA A 184 -11.28 0.38 -0.74
CA ALA A 184 -11.41 1.63 -1.49
C ALA A 184 -12.35 2.60 -0.78
N ALA A 185 -12.30 3.89 -1.13
CA ALA A 185 -13.23 4.91 -0.65
C ALA A 185 -14.62 4.79 -1.32
N HIS A 186 -15.13 3.56 -1.48
CA HIS A 186 -16.38 3.28 -2.17
C HIS A 186 -17.25 2.29 -1.37
N PRO A 187 -18.58 2.49 -1.32
CA PRO A 187 -19.47 1.65 -0.53
C PRO A 187 -19.48 0.15 -0.87
N ASP A 188 -19.13 -0.22 -2.10
CA ASP A 188 -19.14 -1.60 -2.60
C ASP A 188 -17.80 -2.34 -2.39
N ALA A 189 -16.80 -1.67 -1.79
CA ALA A 189 -15.56 -2.32 -1.37
C ALA A 189 -15.80 -3.23 -0.15
N ASP A 190 -14.98 -4.27 0.00
CA ASP A 190 -15.07 -5.18 1.15
C ASP A 190 -14.63 -4.48 2.44
N ILE A 191 -13.68 -3.54 2.32
CA ILE A 191 -13.30 -2.58 3.36
C ILE A 191 -13.43 -1.16 2.80
N VAL A 192 -14.20 -0.31 3.48
CA VAL A 192 -14.35 1.09 3.07
C VAL A 192 -13.24 1.93 3.69
N LEU A 193 -12.44 2.53 2.82
CA LEU A 193 -11.33 3.39 3.18
C LEU A 193 -11.82 4.81 3.46
N ASP A 194 -11.63 5.28 4.68
CA ASP A 194 -11.88 6.66 5.05
C ASP A 194 -10.62 7.50 4.80
N LEU A 195 -10.64 8.24 3.70
CA LEU A 195 -9.61 9.22 3.34
C LEU A 195 -9.90 10.62 3.92
N ALA A 196 -11.08 10.85 4.50
CA ALA A 196 -11.57 12.16 4.91
C ALA A 196 -11.19 12.51 6.37
N SER A 197 -11.09 11.53 7.26
CA SER A 197 -10.69 11.77 8.66
C SER A 197 -9.24 12.21 8.84
N ALA A 198 -8.37 11.84 7.90
CA ALA A 198 -7.06 12.41 7.62
C ALA A 198 -6.58 11.80 6.30
N PRO A 199 -5.97 12.58 5.37
CA PRO A 199 -5.42 11.96 4.18
C PRO A 199 -4.38 10.95 4.63
N LEU A 200 -4.56 9.67 4.28
CA LEU A 200 -3.55 8.64 4.54
C LEU A 200 -2.19 9.08 3.99
N PHE A 201 -2.19 9.91 2.94
CA PHE A 201 -0.99 10.29 2.20
C PHE A 201 -0.41 11.64 2.62
N ALA A 202 -1.04 12.38 3.53
CA ALA A 202 -0.49 13.60 4.09
C ALA A 202 0.59 13.23 5.11
N ARG A 203 1.86 13.46 4.74
CA ARG A 203 2.98 13.31 5.68
C ARG A 203 2.93 14.44 6.72
N GLU A 204 3.03 14.08 7.99
CA GLU A 204 3.64 15.00 8.95
C GLU A 204 5.09 15.25 8.52
N PRO A 205 5.60 16.49 8.63
CA PRO A 205 7.01 16.75 8.35
C PRO A 205 7.85 15.80 9.18
N VAL A 206 8.71 15.02 8.52
CA VAL A 206 9.71 14.22 9.21
C VAL A 206 10.62 15.21 9.92
N ASP A 207 10.52 15.29 11.24
CA ASP A 207 11.50 15.98 12.05
C ASP A 207 12.86 15.31 11.77
N ALA A 208 13.63 15.96 10.91
CA ALA A 208 15.04 15.67 10.74
C ALA A 208 15.72 16.04 12.05
N HIS A 209 15.75 15.11 13.02
CA HIS A 209 16.76 14.95 14.08
C HIS A 209 16.30 13.93 15.12
N ALA A 210 16.95 12.75 15.12
CA ALA A 210 17.25 11.96 16.32
C ALA A 210 18.48 11.10 16.04
#